data_AF-A0A947HYB5-F1
#
_entry.id   AF-A0A947HYB5-F1
#
_cell.length_a   1.000
_cell.length_b   1.000
_cell.length_c   1.000
_cell.angle_alpha   90.00
_cell.angle_beta   90.00
_cell.angle_gamma   90.00
#
_symmetry.space_group_name_H-M   'P 1'
#
loop_
_entity.id
_entity.type
_entity.pdbx_description
1 polymer ?
#
loop_
_entity_poly.entity_id
_entity_poly.type
_entity_poly.pdbx_seq_one_letter_code
_entity_poly.pdbx_strand_id
1 'polypeptide(L)'
;MPRPTHRVLRGLIALSLAVSASVVFAQSDKDAEQTKRLRLQMRQIQQQQQEAQEAQAKADQARQQAEQSLKAQESDLQKQRAAAGNAQRKAAVLDKELEKLKADHERLKADLAALTEKHQGVLATAKAAQEKAAAAESRLTQEGQQLTQQLQRCTADNATLVGLGNELLVRYESKGLGEVLSANEPFVQTGRVKLENFKSQYGQRIEAAKVKAGDSPAR
;
A
#
# COMPACT_ATOMS: atom_id res chain seq x y z
N MET A 1 87.89 -91.11 103.35
CA MET A 1 89.20 -90.89 102.68
C MET A 1 89.29 -89.43 102.21
N PRO A 2 90.51 -88.85 102.19
CA PRO A 2 90.85 -87.42 102.33
C PRO A 2 90.68 -86.64 101.00
N ARG A 3 90.27 -85.36 100.95
CA ARG A 3 91.04 -84.09 101.13
C ARG A 3 92.19 -83.90 100.09
N PRO A 4 92.69 -82.68 99.81
CA PRO A 4 92.07 -81.34 99.68
C PRO A 4 92.70 -80.50 98.52
N THR A 5 92.26 -79.25 98.28
CA THR A 5 93.03 -77.97 98.39
C THR A 5 92.85 -77.17 97.08
N HIS A 6 92.90 -75.84 96.92
CA HIS A 6 93.30 -74.64 97.69
C HIS A 6 92.30 -73.53 97.28
N ARG A 7 91.60 -72.81 98.18
CA ARG A 7 92.01 -71.64 98.96
C ARG A 7 92.77 -70.53 98.18
N VAL A 8 92.06 -69.41 98.03
CA VAL A 8 92.52 -68.01 98.11
C VAL A 8 92.99 -67.37 96.81
N LEU A 9 92.07 -66.62 96.17
CA LEU A 9 92.43 -65.39 95.48
C LEU A 9 91.25 -64.39 95.51
N ARG A 10 91.37 -63.39 96.40
CA ARG A 10 91.04 -61.96 96.15
C ARG A 10 89.62 -61.70 95.60
N GLY A 11 88.63 -61.28 96.40
CA GLY A 11 88.72 -60.16 97.33
C GLY A 11 89.06 -58.85 96.60
N LEU A 12 88.23 -58.40 95.64
CA LEU A 12 88.24 -57.03 95.05
C LEU A 12 87.16 -56.76 93.96
N ILE A 13 85.95 -57.35 93.99
CA ILE A 13 84.89 -57.04 92.98
C ILE A 13 83.48 -56.98 93.60
N ALA A 14 83.33 -56.42 94.81
CA ALA A 14 82.02 -56.32 95.46
C ALA A 14 81.73 -54.94 96.08
N LEU A 15 82.41 -53.88 95.62
CA LEU A 15 82.20 -52.51 96.10
C LEU A 15 82.31 -51.46 94.98
N SER A 16 81.73 -51.78 93.81
CA SER A 16 81.57 -50.83 92.69
C SER A 16 80.19 -50.90 92.04
N LEU A 17 79.21 -51.53 92.72
CA LEU A 17 77.85 -51.77 92.21
C LEU A 17 76.77 -51.00 93.00
N ALA A 18 77.09 -49.80 93.50
CA ALA A 18 76.16 -49.01 94.32
C ALA A 18 76.15 -47.48 94.01
N VAL A 19 76.68 -47.03 92.86
CA VAL A 19 76.66 -45.58 92.49
C VAL A 19 76.16 -45.31 91.06
N SER A 20 75.89 -46.33 90.24
CA SER A 20 75.43 -46.16 88.85
C SER A 20 73.90 -46.21 88.66
N ALA A 21 73.10 -46.14 89.73
CA ALA A 21 71.62 -46.12 89.64
C ALA A 21 71.01 -44.73 89.40
N SER A 22 71.80 -43.65 89.41
CA SER A 22 71.28 -42.28 89.33
C SER A 22 71.47 -41.58 87.98
N VAL A 23 72.01 -42.26 86.96
CA VAL A 23 72.22 -41.67 85.61
C VAL A 23 71.27 -42.25 84.55
N VAL A 24 70.63 -43.41 84.82
CA VAL A 24 69.66 -44.01 83.90
C VAL A 24 68.35 -43.21 83.81
N PHE A 25 67.95 -42.53 84.89
CA PHE A 25 66.70 -41.76 84.92
C PHE A 25 66.77 -40.39 84.20
N ALA A 26 67.96 -39.84 83.93
CA ALA A 26 68.11 -38.53 83.29
C ALA A 26 68.14 -38.58 81.75
N GLN A 27 68.46 -39.74 81.15
CA GLN A 27 68.36 -39.96 79.70
C GLN A 27 66.92 -40.30 79.28
N SER A 28 66.18 -41.03 80.11
CA SER A 28 64.78 -41.37 79.82
C SER A 28 63.85 -40.15 79.79
N ASP A 29 64.14 -39.09 80.57
CA ASP A 29 63.30 -37.87 80.57
C ASP A 29 63.49 -37.04 79.29
N LYS A 30 64.73 -36.93 78.78
CA LYS A 30 65.02 -36.24 77.51
C LYS A 30 64.43 -36.99 76.30
N ASP A 31 64.50 -38.32 76.30
CA ASP A 31 63.90 -39.15 75.25
C ASP A 31 62.35 -39.11 75.34
N ALA A 32 61.79 -39.04 76.54
CA ALA A 32 60.35 -38.85 76.75
C ALA A 32 59.86 -37.47 76.26
N GLU A 33 60.65 -36.40 76.44
CA GLU A 33 60.33 -35.07 75.91
C GLU A 33 60.45 -34.99 74.38
N GLN A 34 61.47 -35.61 73.79
CA GLN A 34 61.64 -35.69 72.34
C GLN A 34 60.51 -36.47 71.67
N THR A 35 60.09 -37.60 72.25
CA THR A 35 58.96 -38.39 71.74
C THR A 35 57.62 -37.67 71.90
N LYS A 36 57.41 -36.89 72.98
CA LYS A 36 56.24 -36.02 73.15
C LYS A 36 56.21 -34.91 72.08
N ARG A 37 57.34 -34.23 71.83
CA ARG A 37 57.44 -33.19 70.79
C ARG A 37 57.19 -33.76 69.39
N LEU A 38 57.73 -34.94 69.08
CA LEU A 38 57.49 -35.62 67.80
C LEU A 38 56.01 -36.03 67.63
N ARG A 39 55.36 -36.52 68.70
CA ARG A 39 53.91 -36.82 68.67
C ARG A 39 53.06 -35.56 68.43
N LEU A 40 53.42 -34.44 69.05
CA LEU A 40 52.74 -33.16 68.82
C LEU A 40 52.94 -32.67 67.38
N GLN A 41 54.16 -32.78 66.84
CA GLN A 41 54.43 -32.46 65.43
C GLN A 41 53.67 -33.36 64.46
N MET A 42 53.59 -34.68 64.72
CA MET A 42 52.80 -35.60 63.89
C MET A 42 51.31 -35.27 63.93
N ARG A 43 50.77 -34.90 65.10
CA ARG A 43 49.38 -34.46 65.23
C ARG A 43 49.12 -33.15 64.48
N GLN A 44 50.05 -32.20 64.54
CA GLN A 44 49.98 -30.94 63.81
C GLN A 44 50.04 -31.15 62.29
N ILE A 45 50.93 -32.02 61.81
CA ILE A 45 51.03 -32.39 60.39
C ILE A 45 49.76 -33.11 59.93
N GLN A 46 49.21 -34.01 60.74
CA GLN A 46 47.96 -34.70 60.44
C GLN A 46 46.78 -33.74 60.35
N GLN A 47 46.70 -32.76 61.26
CA GLN A 47 45.69 -31.69 61.21
C GLN A 47 45.86 -30.81 59.96
N GLN A 48 47.09 -30.39 59.64
CA GLN A 48 47.37 -29.63 58.42
C GLN A 48 47.02 -30.40 57.14
N GLN A 49 47.24 -31.72 57.12
CA GLN A 49 46.88 -32.56 55.99
C GLN A 49 45.36 -32.67 55.82
N GLN A 50 44.61 -32.77 56.93
CA GLN A 50 43.14 -32.75 56.90
C GLN A 50 42.61 -31.40 56.42
N GLU A 51 43.13 -30.29 56.95
CA GLU A 51 42.76 -28.94 56.53
C GLU A 51 43.07 -28.70 55.03
N ALA A 52 44.22 -29.17 54.54
CA ALA A 52 44.59 -29.09 53.14
C ALA A 52 43.68 -29.96 52.24
N GLN A 53 43.32 -31.17 52.67
CA GLN A 53 42.39 -32.05 51.94
C GLN A 53 40.99 -31.43 51.86
N GLU A 54 40.48 -30.84 52.95
CA GLU A 54 39.20 -30.13 52.94
C GLU A 54 39.23 -28.89 52.06
N ALA A 55 40.31 -28.11 52.11
CA ALA A 55 40.50 -26.95 51.24
C ALA A 55 40.55 -27.34 49.76
N GLN A 56 41.23 -28.44 49.43
CA GLN A 56 41.29 -28.98 48.07
C GLN A 56 39.91 -29.46 47.60
N ALA A 57 39.18 -30.21 48.43
CA ALA A 57 37.82 -30.65 48.10
C ALA A 57 36.86 -29.48 47.86
N LYS A 58 36.93 -28.42 48.68
CA LYS A 58 36.15 -27.19 48.48
C LYS A 58 36.54 -26.45 47.20
N ALA A 59 37.84 -26.38 46.89
CA ALA A 59 38.33 -25.75 45.67
C ALA A 59 37.91 -26.52 44.40
N ASP A 60 37.95 -27.85 44.44
CA ASP A 60 37.51 -28.72 43.34
C ASP A 60 35.99 -28.62 43.14
N GLN A 61 35.21 -28.57 44.22
CA GLN A 61 33.77 -28.33 44.14
C GLN A 61 33.45 -26.94 43.54
N ALA A 62 34.17 -25.90 43.96
CA ALA A 62 34.01 -24.55 43.41
C ALA A 62 34.41 -24.49 41.93
N ARG A 63 35.47 -25.19 41.52
CA ARG A 63 35.86 -25.33 40.10
C ARG A 63 34.79 -26.03 39.29
N GLN A 64 34.25 -27.14 39.76
CA GLN A 64 33.19 -27.86 39.06
C GLN A 64 31.93 -27.01 38.91
N GLN A 65 31.54 -26.26 39.94
CA GLN A 65 30.41 -25.32 39.87
C GLN A 65 30.70 -24.17 38.89
N ALA A 66 31.91 -23.61 38.91
CA ALA A 66 32.31 -22.57 37.97
C ALA A 66 32.30 -23.09 36.52
N GLU A 67 32.85 -24.28 36.25
CA GLU A 67 32.84 -24.91 34.92
C GLU A 67 31.42 -25.21 34.43
N GLN A 68 30.53 -25.70 35.31
CA GLN A 68 29.12 -25.90 34.97
C GLN A 68 28.43 -24.58 34.63
N SER A 69 28.70 -23.52 35.41
CA SER A 69 28.13 -22.19 35.16
C SER A 69 28.65 -21.57 33.86
N LEU A 70 29.93 -21.73 33.54
CA LEU A 70 30.53 -21.28 32.29
C LEU A 70 29.91 -22.01 31.10
N LYS A 71 29.78 -23.34 31.16
CA LYS A 71 29.11 -24.13 30.10
C LYS A 71 27.66 -23.70 29.89
N ALA A 72 26.93 -23.40 30.97
CA ALA A 72 25.57 -22.90 30.88
C ALA A 72 25.52 -21.52 30.22
N GLN A 73 26.38 -20.59 30.64
CA GLN A 73 26.48 -19.25 30.06
C GLN A 73 26.91 -19.27 28.59
N GLU A 74 27.84 -20.14 28.21
CA GLU A 74 28.25 -20.32 26.81
C GLU A 74 27.09 -20.82 25.94
N SER A 75 26.31 -21.80 26.44
CA SER A 75 25.12 -22.29 25.76
C SER A 75 24.08 -21.19 25.57
N ASP A 76 23.84 -20.38 26.61
CA ASP A 76 22.87 -19.30 26.55
C ASP A 76 23.33 -18.14 25.66
N LEU A 77 24.62 -17.79 25.67
CA LEU A 77 25.21 -16.83 24.73
C LEU A 77 25.09 -17.33 23.29
N GLN A 78 25.29 -18.63 23.03
CA GLN A 78 25.13 -19.20 21.70
C GLN A 78 23.67 -19.11 21.22
N LYS A 79 22.69 -19.40 22.09
CA LYS A 79 21.26 -19.25 21.78
C LYS A 79 20.90 -17.78 21.53
N GLN A 80 21.38 -16.86 22.36
CA GLN A 80 21.14 -15.43 22.18
C GLN A 80 21.74 -14.91 20.87
N ARG A 81 22.96 -15.33 20.52
CA ARG A 81 23.57 -14.99 19.22
C ARG A 81 22.75 -15.53 18.05
N ALA A 82 22.27 -16.76 18.14
CA ALA A 82 21.41 -17.33 17.10
C ALA A 82 20.07 -16.57 16.98
N ALA A 83 19.45 -16.22 18.11
CA ALA A 83 18.22 -15.44 18.15
C ALA A 83 18.42 -14.03 17.57
N ALA A 84 19.49 -13.34 17.94
CA ALA A 84 19.86 -12.03 17.41
C ALA A 84 20.11 -12.09 15.89
N GLY A 85 20.82 -13.12 15.40
CA GLY A 85 21.03 -13.33 13.97
C GLY A 85 19.73 -13.61 13.20
N ASN A 86 18.77 -14.29 13.82
CA ASN A 86 17.43 -14.48 13.24
C ASN A 86 16.63 -13.18 13.23
N ALA A 87 16.66 -12.41 14.32
CA ALA A 87 15.98 -11.12 14.43
C ALA A 87 16.52 -10.12 13.40
N GLN A 88 17.85 -10.04 13.24
CA GLN A 88 18.49 -9.19 12.25
C GLN A 88 18.10 -9.56 10.82
N ARG A 89 18.03 -10.87 10.51
CA ARG A 89 17.57 -11.34 9.20
C ARG A 89 16.11 -10.96 8.94
N LYS A 90 15.24 -11.11 9.93
CA LYS A 90 13.83 -10.69 9.83
C LYS A 90 13.71 -9.19 9.64
N ALA A 91 14.45 -8.39 10.40
CA ALA A 91 14.48 -6.93 10.25
C ALA A 91 14.89 -6.54 8.82
N ALA A 92 15.96 -7.12 8.29
CA ALA A 92 16.42 -6.84 6.93
C ALA A 92 15.41 -7.25 5.83
N VAL A 93 14.60 -8.30 6.06
CA VAL A 93 13.50 -8.68 5.15
C VAL A 93 12.35 -7.66 5.26
N LEU A 94 11.93 -7.30 6.47
CA LEU A 94 10.88 -6.33 6.70
C LEU A 94 11.24 -4.95 6.15
N ASP A 95 12.50 -4.52 6.28
CA ASP A 95 12.97 -3.27 5.69
C ASP A 95 12.85 -3.28 4.16
N LYS A 96 13.20 -4.41 3.51
CA LYS A 96 13.03 -4.56 2.06
C LYS A 96 11.56 -4.57 1.65
N GLU A 97 10.69 -5.19 2.45
CA GLU A 97 9.25 -5.20 2.21
C GLU A 97 8.65 -3.81 2.39
N LEU A 98 9.08 -3.05 3.41
CA LEU A 98 8.66 -1.67 3.62
C LEU A 98 9.07 -0.76 2.46
N GLU A 99 10.31 -0.87 1.97
CA GLU A 99 10.75 -0.07 0.83
C GLU A 99 9.98 -0.43 -0.45
N LYS A 100 9.70 -1.71 -0.69
CA LYS A 100 8.81 -2.12 -1.79
C LYS A 100 7.41 -1.54 -1.63
N LEU A 101 6.83 -1.66 -0.44
CA LEU A 101 5.47 -1.19 -0.17
C LEU A 101 5.35 0.33 -0.33
N LYS A 102 6.38 1.08 0.07
CA LYS A 102 6.46 2.53 -0.17
C LYS A 102 6.54 2.85 -1.66
N ALA A 103 7.37 2.15 -2.41
CA ALA A 103 7.48 2.34 -3.86
C ALA A 103 6.15 2.01 -4.57
N ASP A 104 5.50 0.91 -4.20
CA ASP A 104 4.19 0.52 -4.71
C ASP A 104 3.12 1.55 -4.35
N HIS A 105 3.14 2.07 -3.11
CA HIS A 105 2.21 3.12 -2.68
C HIS A 105 2.36 4.40 -3.49
N GLU A 106 3.59 4.90 -3.70
CA GLU A 106 3.82 6.09 -4.52
C GLU A 106 3.42 5.86 -5.98
N ARG A 107 3.67 4.67 -6.52
CA ARG A 107 3.21 4.30 -7.86
C ARG A 107 1.68 4.29 -7.95
N LEU A 108 1.00 3.63 -7.02
CA LEU A 108 -0.47 3.57 -6.99
C LEU A 108 -1.09 4.95 -6.85
N LYS A 109 -0.47 5.81 -6.04
CA LYS A 109 -0.90 7.20 -5.86
C LYS A 109 -0.76 8.00 -7.16
N ALA A 110 0.35 7.84 -7.88
CA ALA A 110 0.54 8.46 -9.19
C ALA A 110 -0.47 7.92 -10.23
N ASP A 111 -0.70 6.61 -10.25
CA ASP A 111 -1.66 5.97 -11.15
C ASP A 111 -3.10 6.44 -10.85
N LEU A 112 -3.47 6.57 -9.57
CA LEU A 112 -4.78 7.11 -9.16
C LEU A 112 -4.95 8.57 -9.58
N ALA A 113 -3.92 9.41 -9.42
CA ALA A 113 -3.96 10.80 -9.85
C ALA A 113 -4.15 10.89 -11.39
N ALA A 114 -3.37 10.13 -12.15
CA ALA A 114 -3.47 10.09 -13.61
C ALA A 114 -4.82 9.54 -14.09
N LEU A 115 -5.35 8.51 -13.42
CA LEU A 115 -6.66 7.95 -13.76
C LEU A 115 -7.79 8.94 -13.45
N THR A 116 -7.69 9.65 -12.33
CA THR A 116 -8.65 10.68 -11.94
C THR A 116 -8.66 11.82 -12.96
N GLU A 117 -7.50 12.30 -13.38
CA GLU A 117 -7.36 13.34 -14.40
C GLU A 117 -7.95 12.87 -15.75
N LYS A 118 -7.61 11.67 -16.19
CA LYS A 118 -8.20 11.08 -17.42
C LYS A 118 -9.72 10.97 -17.33
N HIS A 119 -10.24 10.50 -16.19
CA HIS A 119 -11.67 10.36 -15.98
C HIS A 119 -12.38 11.71 -16.01
N GLN A 120 -11.81 12.74 -15.38
CA GLN A 120 -12.33 14.11 -15.44
C GLN A 120 -12.30 14.66 -16.88
N GLY A 121 -11.22 14.41 -17.63
CA GLY A 121 -11.11 14.79 -19.04
C GLY A 121 -12.16 14.11 -19.93
N VAL A 122 -12.41 12.81 -19.72
CA VAL A 122 -13.46 12.07 -20.43
C VAL A 122 -14.85 12.60 -20.06
N LEU A 123 -15.11 12.87 -18.78
CA LEU A 123 -16.39 13.46 -18.36
C LEU A 123 -16.62 14.85 -18.97
N ALA A 124 -15.58 15.70 -19.02
CA ALA A 124 -15.69 17.02 -19.61
C ALA A 124 -15.96 16.94 -21.12
N THR A 125 -15.25 16.07 -21.84
CA THR A 125 -15.47 15.86 -23.27
C THR A 125 -16.82 15.23 -23.58
N ALA A 126 -17.28 14.27 -22.77
CA ALA A 126 -18.60 13.67 -22.89
C ALA A 126 -19.73 14.69 -22.68
N LYS A 127 -19.62 15.55 -21.64
CA LYS A 127 -20.59 16.63 -21.40
C LYS A 127 -20.62 17.63 -22.56
N ALA A 128 -19.45 18.09 -23.02
CA ALA A 128 -19.37 19.00 -24.16
C ALA A 128 -19.93 18.39 -25.45
N ALA A 129 -19.72 17.09 -25.67
CA ALA A 129 -20.30 16.36 -26.81
C ALA A 129 -21.83 16.26 -26.69
N GLN A 130 -22.35 15.98 -25.49
CA GLN A 130 -23.79 15.92 -25.23
C GLN A 130 -24.46 17.28 -25.46
N GLU A 131 -23.87 18.37 -24.97
CA GLU A 131 -24.38 19.73 -25.18
C GLU A 131 -24.38 20.11 -26.67
N LYS A 132 -23.30 19.78 -27.40
CA LYS A 132 -23.23 19.98 -28.85
C LYS A 132 -24.28 19.17 -29.60
N ALA A 133 -24.49 17.91 -29.21
CA ALA A 133 -25.51 17.06 -29.82
C ALA A 133 -26.92 17.62 -29.58
N ALA A 134 -27.24 18.02 -28.35
CA ALA A 134 -28.52 18.63 -28.02
C ALA A 134 -28.76 19.95 -28.77
N ALA A 135 -27.73 20.80 -28.88
CA ALA A 135 -27.83 22.05 -29.66
C ALA A 135 -28.03 21.77 -31.16
N ALA A 136 -27.32 20.79 -31.72
CA ALA A 136 -27.48 20.38 -33.11
C ALA A 136 -28.88 19.80 -33.38
N GLU A 137 -29.40 18.96 -32.49
CA GLU A 137 -30.74 18.39 -32.58
C GLU A 137 -31.81 19.48 -32.52
N SER A 138 -31.70 20.43 -31.58
CA SER A 138 -32.60 21.59 -31.50
C SER A 138 -32.56 22.42 -32.78
N ARG A 139 -31.37 22.68 -33.32
CA ARG A 139 -31.20 23.45 -34.56
C ARG A 139 -31.84 22.73 -35.75
N LEU A 140 -31.54 21.44 -35.94
CA LEU A 140 -32.11 20.64 -37.03
C LEU A 140 -33.63 20.53 -36.92
N THR A 141 -34.16 20.44 -35.70
CA THR A 141 -35.61 20.45 -35.46
C THR A 141 -36.23 21.78 -35.88
N GLN A 142 -35.63 22.91 -35.51
CA GLN A 142 -36.10 24.25 -35.91
C GLN A 142 -36.02 24.44 -37.43
N GLU A 143 -34.89 24.08 -38.05
CA GLU A 143 -34.73 24.14 -39.50
C GLU A 143 -35.76 23.26 -40.22
N GLY A 144 -35.98 22.04 -39.73
CA GLY A 144 -37.00 21.13 -40.27
C GLY A 144 -38.42 21.70 -40.17
N GLN A 145 -38.77 22.34 -39.05
CA GLN A 145 -40.06 23.02 -38.88
C GLN A 145 -40.21 24.20 -39.85
N GLN A 146 -39.17 25.02 -40.00
CA GLN A 146 -39.17 26.15 -40.94
C GLN A 146 -39.32 25.69 -42.39
N LEU A 147 -38.55 24.69 -42.82
CA LEU A 147 -38.67 24.11 -44.15
C LEU A 147 -40.07 23.53 -44.38
N THR A 148 -40.62 22.83 -43.39
CA THR A 148 -41.99 22.27 -43.48
C THR A 148 -43.02 23.38 -43.66
N GLN A 149 -42.94 24.47 -42.91
CA GLN A 149 -43.83 25.63 -43.05
C GLN A 149 -43.68 26.30 -44.41
N GLN A 150 -42.45 26.47 -44.90
CA GLN A 150 -42.17 27.04 -46.22
C GLN A 150 -42.75 26.17 -47.35
N LEU A 151 -42.61 24.85 -47.25
CA LEU A 151 -43.19 23.90 -48.21
C LEU A 151 -44.71 23.97 -48.19
N GLN A 152 -45.34 23.93 -47.01
CA GLN A 152 -46.80 24.05 -46.88
C GLN A 152 -47.31 25.35 -47.50
N ARG A 153 -46.62 26.47 -47.27
CA ARG A 153 -46.96 27.76 -47.86
C ARG A 153 -46.83 27.73 -49.38
N CYS A 154 -45.71 27.25 -49.90
CA CYS A 154 -45.48 27.10 -51.34
C CYS A 154 -46.56 26.21 -52.00
N THR A 155 -46.94 25.10 -51.36
CA THR A 155 -48.01 24.23 -51.85
C THR A 155 -49.37 24.96 -51.87
N ALA A 156 -49.71 25.70 -50.81
CA ALA A 156 -50.95 26.47 -50.75
C ALA A 156 -50.99 27.61 -51.78
N ASP A 157 -49.87 28.32 -51.95
CA ASP A 157 -49.72 29.41 -52.93
C ASP A 157 -49.84 28.85 -54.36
N ASN A 158 -49.18 27.73 -54.66
CA ASN A 158 -49.30 27.05 -55.96
C ASN A 158 -50.75 26.60 -56.24
N ALA A 159 -51.44 26.03 -55.26
CA ALA A 159 -52.86 25.66 -55.40
C ALA A 159 -53.73 26.90 -55.69
N THR A 160 -53.44 28.02 -55.02
CA THR A 160 -54.12 29.30 -55.22
C THR A 160 -53.87 29.85 -56.63
N LEU A 161 -52.63 29.82 -57.11
CA LEU A 161 -52.25 30.26 -58.46
C LEU A 161 -52.92 29.42 -59.55
N VAL A 162 -52.96 28.09 -59.40
CA VAL A 162 -53.67 27.20 -60.32
C VAL A 162 -55.17 27.52 -60.34
N GLY A 163 -55.79 27.70 -59.18
CA GLY A 163 -57.20 28.09 -59.08
C GLY A 163 -57.48 29.42 -59.77
N LEU A 164 -56.63 30.43 -59.55
CA LEU A 164 -56.74 31.73 -60.19
C LEU A 164 -56.55 31.66 -61.71
N GLY A 165 -55.59 30.86 -62.18
CA GLY A 165 -55.35 30.62 -63.60
C GLY A 165 -56.56 29.98 -64.29
N ASN A 166 -57.17 28.96 -63.67
CA ASN A 166 -58.39 28.34 -64.17
C ASN A 166 -59.57 29.33 -64.19
N GLU A 167 -59.73 30.15 -63.14
CA GLU A 167 -60.76 31.19 -63.11
C GLU A 167 -60.59 32.18 -64.26
N LEU A 168 -59.35 32.60 -64.54
CA LEU A 168 -59.03 33.51 -65.63
C LEU A 168 -59.32 32.89 -67.01
N LEU A 169 -58.98 31.61 -67.21
CA LEU A 169 -59.28 30.87 -68.45
C LEU A 169 -60.79 30.79 -68.70
N VAL A 170 -61.58 30.41 -67.69
CA VAL A 170 -63.06 30.35 -67.78
C VAL A 170 -63.66 31.73 -68.10
N ARG A 171 -63.14 32.80 -67.49
CA ARG A 171 -63.59 34.17 -67.80
C ARG A 171 -63.22 34.60 -69.22
N TYR A 172 -62.06 34.17 -69.73
CA TYR A 172 -61.66 34.46 -71.10
C TYR A 172 -62.51 33.71 -72.13
N GLU A 173 -62.80 32.43 -71.90
CA GLU A 173 -63.71 31.62 -72.73
C GLU A 173 -65.13 32.21 -72.76
N SER A 174 -65.67 32.61 -71.60
CA SER A 174 -67.00 33.21 -71.51
C SER A 174 -67.08 34.61 -72.15
N LYS A 175 -66.01 35.41 -72.11
CA LYS A 175 -65.92 36.65 -72.92
C LYS A 175 -65.95 36.35 -74.42
N GLY A 176 -65.24 35.33 -74.89
CA GLY A 176 -65.24 34.93 -76.31
C GLY A 176 -66.64 34.55 -76.84
N LEU A 177 -67.49 33.98 -75.98
CA LEU A 177 -68.84 33.54 -76.37
C LEU A 177 -69.93 34.61 -76.19
N GLY A 178 -69.87 35.44 -75.13
CA GLY A 178 -70.89 36.46 -74.84
C GLY A 178 -70.59 37.86 -75.38
N GLU A 179 -69.32 38.23 -75.49
CA GLU A 179 -68.91 39.58 -75.90
C GLU A 179 -68.82 39.71 -77.42
N VAL A 180 -68.53 38.63 -78.16
CA VAL A 180 -68.66 38.63 -79.64
C VAL A 180 -70.11 38.84 -80.08
N LEU A 181 -71.10 38.39 -79.29
CA LEU A 181 -72.52 38.64 -79.57
C LEU A 181 -72.96 40.08 -79.25
N SER A 182 -72.25 40.79 -78.36
CA SER A 182 -72.61 42.14 -77.88
C SER A 182 -71.67 43.27 -78.33
N ALA A 183 -70.50 42.96 -78.90
CA ALA A 183 -69.50 43.92 -79.40
C ALA A 183 -69.94 44.73 -80.63
N ASN A 184 -71.18 44.55 -81.10
CA ASN A 184 -71.77 45.35 -82.17
C ASN A 184 -72.44 46.66 -81.66
N GLU A 185 -72.31 47.03 -80.38
CA GLU A 185 -72.83 48.32 -79.86
C GLU A 185 -71.76 49.27 -79.28
N PRO A 186 -71.92 50.61 -79.38
CA PRO A 186 -70.83 51.59 -79.28
C PRO A 186 -70.47 52.09 -77.86
N PHE A 187 -70.92 51.45 -76.78
CA PHE A 187 -70.64 51.89 -75.39
C PHE A 187 -69.41 51.20 -74.76
N VAL A 188 -68.21 51.56 -75.22
CA VAL A 188 -66.95 50.86 -74.86
C VAL A 188 -66.25 51.42 -73.60
N GLN A 189 -66.65 52.61 -73.10
CA GLN A 189 -65.95 53.24 -71.96
C GLN A 189 -66.15 52.50 -70.63
N THR A 190 -67.36 52.02 -70.33
CA THR A 190 -67.67 51.29 -69.08
C THR A 190 -67.02 49.90 -69.04
N GLY A 191 -66.85 49.26 -70.21
CA GLY A 191 -66.15 47.98 -70.33
C GLY A 191 -64.66 48.08 -70.03
N ARG A 192 -64.02 49.18 -70.45
CA ARG A 192 -62.59 49.44 -70.18
C ARG A 192 -62.29 49.58 -68.69
N VAL A 193 -63.12 50.31 -67.94
CA VAL A 193 -62.96 50.46 -66.48
C VAL A 193 -63.18 49.13 -65.75
N LYS A 194 -64.15 48.31 -66.19
CA LYS A 194 -64.36 46.96 -65.64
C LYS A 194 -63.14 46.06 -65.89
N LEU A 195 -62.54 46.13 -67.08
CA LEU A 195 -61.32 45.41 -67.42
C LEU A 195 -60.12 45.84 -66.58
N GLU A 196 -59.93 47.14 -66.35
CA GLU A 196 -58.87 47.65 -65.46
C GLU A 196 -59.08 47.22 -64.01
N ASN A 197 -60.31 47.24 -63.50
CA ASN A 197 -60.64 46.73 -62.17
C ASN A 197 -60.36 45.22 -62.03
N PHE A 198 -60.69 44.43 -63.05
CA PHE A 198 -60.34 43.01 -63.06
C PHE A 198 -58.83 42.79 -63.10
N LYS A 199 -58.12 43.47 -64.00
CA LYS A 199 -56.65 43.39 -64.07
C LYS A 199 -56.01 43.75 -62.72
N SER A 200 -56.52 44.78 -62.05
CA SER A 200 -56.05 45.20 -60.73
C SER A 200 -56.36 44.14 -59.65
N GLN A 201 -57.58 43.61 -59.59
CA GLN A 201 -57.95 42.54 -58.63
C GLN A 201 -57.12 41.28 -58.81
N TYR A 202 -56.98 40.78 -60.04
CA TYR A 202 -56.18 39.58 -60.30
C TYR A 202 -54.69 39.86 -60.08
N GLY A 203 -54.20 41.05 -60.44
CA GLY A 203 -52.83 41.48 -60.13
C GLY A 203 -52.55 41.47 -58.63
N GLN A 204 -53.48 41.97 -57.81
CA GLN A 204 -53.38 41.92 -56.36
C GLN A 204 -53.39 40.48 -55.81
N ARG A 205 -54.22 39.58 -56.37
CA ARG A 205 -54.29 38.17 -55.95
C ARG A 205 -53.01 37.40 -56.33
N ILE A 206 -52.45 37.65 -57.51
CA ILE A 206 -51.16 37.07 -57.94
C ILE A 206 -50.02 37.59 -57.05
N GLU A 207 -50.01 38.90 -56.76
CA GLU A 207 -48.98 39.48 -55.91
C GLU A 207 -49.08 39.00 -54.45
N ALA A 208 -50.30 38.76 -53.95
CA ALA A 208 -50.52 38.16 -52.63
C ALA A 208 -50.09 36.69 -52.55
N ALA A 209 -50.20 35.93 -53.65
CA ALA A 209 -49.79 34.53 -53.74
C ALA A 209 -48.32 34.33 -54.14
N LYS A 210 -47.60 35.40 -54.49
CA LYS A 210 -46.15 35.31 -54.65
C LYS A 210 -45.51 35.08 -53.28
N VAL A 211 -44.73 34.01 -53.18
CA VAL A 211 -43.81 33.82 -52.06
C VAL A 211 -42.85 35.02 -52.04
N LYS A 212 -42.86 35.83 -50.97
CA LYS A 212 -41.81 36.82 -50.71
C LYS A 212 -40.49 36.05 -50.53
N ALA A 213 -39.67 36.01 -51.57
CA ALA A 213 -38.33 35.41 -51.56
C ALA A 213 -37.30 36.20 -50.71
N GLY A 214 -37.76 37.03 -49.77
CA GLY A 214 -36.94 38.02 -49.06
C GLY A 214 -36.41 37.60 -47.69
N ASP A 215 -36.96 36.57 -47.05
CA ASP A 215 -36.52 36.10 -45.73
C ASP A 215 -35.68 34.82 -45.82
N SER A 216 -34.72 34.79 -46.74
CA SER A 216 -33.60 33.86 -46.63
C SER A 216 -32.76 34.28 -45.42
N PRO A 217 -32.65 33.47 -44.34
CA PRO A 217 -31.66 33.72 -43.32
C PRO A 217 -30.29 33.67 -44.01
N ALA A 218 -29.54 34.75 -43.87
CA ALA A 218 -28.16 34.85 -44.34
C ALA A 218 -27.38 33.60 -43.90
N ARG A 219 -26.71 32.97 -44.88
CA ARG A 219 -25.67 31.97 -44.64
C ARG A 219 -24.45 32.61 -44.01
#